data_AF-A0AA43C895-F1
#
_entry.id   AF-A0AA43C895-F1
#
_cell.length_a   1.000
_cell.length_b   1.000
_cell.length_c   1.000
_cell.angle_alpha   90.00
_cell.angle_beta   90.00
_cell.angle_gamma   90.00
#
_symmetry.space_group_name_H-M   'P 1'
#
loop_
_entity.id
_entity.type
_entity.pdbx_description
1 polymer ?
#
loop_
_entity_poly.entity_id
_entity_poly.type
_entity_poly.pdbx_seq_one_letter_code
_entity_poly.pdbx_strand_id
1 'polypeptide(L)' 'MADDFDNEPKGHFQDLKRFIRSIQCIEGNPECFGEADGYCDRQDCLWREYCLKEK' A
#
# COMPACT_ATOMS: atom_id res chain seq x y z
N MET A 1 -36.52 10.60 12.14
CA MET A 1 -35.64 11.16 13.17
C MET A 1 -34.36 10.33 13.16
N ALA A 2 -33.23 11.03 13.27
CA ALA A 2 -31.82 10.61 13.33
C ALA A 2 -31.47 9.10 13.27
N ASP A 3 -30.64 8.74 12.29
CA ASP A 3 -29.52 7.81 12.50
C ASP A 3 -28.23 8.55 12.14
N ASP A 4 -27.69 9.15 13.19
CA ASP A 4 -26.36 9.73 13.32
C ASP A 4 -25.41 8.54 13.55
N PHE A 5 -24.54 8.24 12.59
CA PHE A 5 -23.40 7.37 12.82
C PHE A 5 -22.18 8.06 12.22
N ASP A 6 -21.42 8.72 13.09
CA ASP A 6 -20.02 9.03 12.87
C ASP A 6 -19.32 7.88 12.14
N ASN A 7 -18.63 8.14 11.02
CA ASN A 7 -17.38 7.44 10.78
C ASN A 7 -16.49 8.17 9.79
N GLU A 8 -15.61 8.99 10.36
CA GLU A 8 -14.35 9.45 9.80
C GLU A 8 -13.75 8.46 8.77
N PRO A 9 -13.39 8.89 7.54
CA PRO A 9 -12.79 7.99 6.54
C PRO A 9 -11.34 7.65 6.90
N LYS A 10 -11.13 6.90 7.99
CA LYS A 10 -9.85 6.24 8.31
C LYS A 10 -9.71 4.99 7.43
N GLY A 11 -9.48 5.16 6.13
CA GLY A 11 -9.42 4.01 5.22
C GLY A 11 -8.42 4.08 4.07
N HIS A 12 -8.14 5.27 3.54
CA HIS A 12 -7.61 5.35 2.17
C HIS A 12 -6.18 4.76 1.95
N PHE A 13 -5.39 4.60 3.01
CA PHE A 13 -4.00 4.14 2.92
C PHE A 13 -3.82 2.62 3.09
N GLN A 14 -4.63 1.96 3.92
CA GLN A 14 -4.55 0.49 4.07
C GLN A 14 -5.06 -0.22 2.81
N ASP A 15 -6.04 0.37 2.14
CA ASP A 15 -6.56 -0.15 0.87
C ASP A 15 -5.53 -0.06 -0.24
N LEU A 16 -4.77 1.03 -0.31
CA LEU A 16 -3.70 1.20 -1.30
C LEU A 16 -2.59 0.16 -1.13
N LYS A 17 -2.14 -0.10 0.11
CA LYS A 17 -1.15 -1.15 0.39
C LYS A 17 -1.63 -2.51 -0.09
N ARG A 18 -2.86 -2.89 0.26
CA ARG A 18 -3.44 -4.18 -0.16
C ARG A 18 -3.60 -4.28 -1.68
N PHE A 19 -3.99 -3.19 -2.32
CA PHE A 19 -4.15 -3.13 -3.77
C PHE A 19 -2.82 -3.34 -4.49
N ILE A 20 -1.77 -2.62 -4.10
CA ILE A 20 -0.45 -2.76 -4.72
C ILE A 20 0.14 -4.15 -4.47
N ARG A 21 -0.04 -4.71 -3.27
CA ARG A 21 0.36 -6.09 -2.96
C ARG A 21 -0.34 -7.12 -3.83
N SER A 22 -1.62 -6.89 -4.14
CA SER A 22 -2.38 -7.75 -5.05
C SER A 22 -1.81 -7.70 -6.47
N ILE A 23 -1.40 -6.52 -6.94
CA ILE A 23 -0.72 -6.36 -8.24
C ILE A 23 0.63 -7.10 -8.23
N GLN A 24 1.44 -6.92 -7.19
CA GLN A 24 2.73 -7.62 -7.06
C GLN A 24 2.56 -9.14 -7.11
N CYS A 25 1.53 -9.68 -6.46
CA CYS A 25 1.19 -11.10 -6.51
C CYS A 25 0.87 -11.58 -7.93
N ILE A 26 0.07 -10.81 -8.69
CA ILE A 26 -0.26 -11.11 -10.09
C ILE A 26 0.98 -11.05 -10.99
N GLU A 27 1.92 -10.14 -10.72
CA GLU A 27 3.20 -10.05 -11.41
C GLU A 27 4.18 -11.19 -11.05
N GLY A 28 3.86 -12.03 -10.05
CA GLY A 28 4.76 -13.05 -9.52
C GLY A 28 5.88 -12.49 -8.64
N ASN A 29 5.72 -11.26 -8.18
CA ASN A 29 6.63 -10.55 -7.29
C ASN A 29 6.21 -10.72 -5.82
N PRO A 30 7.15 -10.60 -4.86
CA PRO A 30 6.81 -10.58 -3.45
C PRO A 30 5.96 -9.35 -3.11
N GLU A 31 4.96 -9.53 -2.24
CA GLU A 31 4.02 -8.50 -1.79
C GLU A 31 4.63 -7.52 -0.75
N CYS A 32 5.86 -7.07 -1.01
CA CYS A 32 6.67 -6.28 -0.06
C CYS A 32 6.34 -4.79 -0.03
N PHE A 33 5.27 -4.33 -0.69
CA PHE A 33 4.91 -2.91 -0.70
C PHE A 33 4.62 -2.39 0.71
N GLY A 34 5.27 -1.27 1.06
CA GLY A 34 5.17 -0.62 2.37
C GLY A 34 5.89 -1.35 3.50
N GLU A 35 6.71 -2.37 3.19
CA GLU A 35 7.58 -3.06 4.16
C GLU A 35 9.05 -2.60 4.06
N ALA A 36 9.42 -1.90 2.99
CA ALA A 36 10.78 -1.43 2.78
C ALA A 36 11.11 -0.28 3.75
N ASP A 37 11.99 -0.51 4.72
CA ASP A 37 12.46 0.53 5.63
C ASP A 37 13.65 1.29 5.02
N GLY A 38 13.35 2.32 4.23
CA GLY A 38 14.35 3.22 3.64
C GLY A 38 15.23 2.60 2.55
N TYR A 39 15.13 1.29 2.30
CA TYR A 39 15.90 0.60 1.27
C TYR A 39 15.08 -0.53 0.62
N CYS A 40 15.21 -0.63 -0.71
CA CYS A 40 14.61 -1.69 -1.51
C CYS A 40 15.65 -2.17 -2.54
N ASP A 41 16.06 -3.44 -2.43
CA ASP A 41 17.04 -4.10 -3.31
C ASP A 41 16.57 -4.23 -4.76
N ARG A 42 15.25 -4.28 -4.96
CA ARG A 42 14.64 -4.45 -6.28
C ARG A 42 14.60 -3.12 -7.01
N GLN A 43 15.67 -2.83 -7.76
CA GLN A 43 15.78 -1.62 -8.56
C GLN A 43 14.76 -1.55 -9.71
N ASP A 44 14.32 -2.72 -10.20
CA ASP A 44 13.32 -2.85 -11.29
C ASP A 44 11.86 -2.83 -10.78
N CYS A 45 11.63 -2.46 -9.51
CA CYS A 45 10.27 -2.40 -8.97
C CYS A 45 9.59 -1.08 -9.36
N LEU A 46 8.49 -1.16 -10.12
CA LEU A 46 7.68 0.01 -10.51
C LEU A 46 7.19 0.81 -9.29
N TRP A 47 6.95 0.12 -8.18
CA TRP A 47 6.43 0.71 -6.95
C TRP A 47 7.53 1.24 -6.02
N ARG A 48 8.83 1.11 -6.37
CA ARG A 48 9.96 1.47 -5.49
C ARG A 48 9.86 2.90 -4.96
N GLU A 49 9.56 3.86 -5.83
CA GLU A 49 9.43 5.27 -5.43
C GLU A 49 8.29 5.51 -4.44
N TYR A 50 7.15 4.82 -4.62
CA TYR A 50 6.01 4.91 -3.71
C TYR A 50 6.26 4.17 -2.41
N CYS A 51 6.90 3.00 -2.50
CA CYS A 51 7.27 2.16 -1.35
C CYS A 51 8.24 2.88 -0.41
N LEU A 52 9.20 3.63 -0.96
CA LEU A 52 10.15 4.44 -0.18
C LEU A 52 9.57 5.77 0.33
N LYS A 53 8.42 6.22 -0.20
CA LYS A 53 7.72 7.45 0.21
C LYS A 53 6.68 7.22 1.31
N GLU A 54 6.20 5.99 1.49
CA GLU A 54 5.30 5.60 2.58
C GLU A 54 6.03 5.69 3.94
N LYS A 55 6.05 6.90 4.52
CA LYS A 55 6.41 7.15 5.91
C LYS A 55 5.30 7.94 6.60
#